data_AF-L9XHW0-F1
#
_entry.id   AF-L9XHW0-F1
#
_cell.length_a   1.000
_cell.length_b   1.000
_cell.length_c   1.000
_cell.angle_alpha   90.00
_cell.angle_beta   90.00
_cell.angle_gamma   90.00
#
_symmetry.space_group_name_H-M   'P 1'
#
loop_
_entity.id
_entity.type
_entity.pdbx_description
1 polymer ?
#
loop_
_entity_poly.entity_id
_entity_poly.type
_entity_poly.pdbx_seq_one_letter_code
_entity_poly.pdbx_strand_id
1 'polypeptide(L)'
;MADREPETVVREYYDTVDDERYDDLVALFAEDVRYERPGQGAIEGRAELREFYLEERPLEEGSHEVDDLVVQGDTVAVRGTFTGRQGGEDVAFAFADFHEFEDGEIARRYSFTDRDEV
;
A
#
# COMPACT_ATOMS: atom_id res chain seq x y z
N MET A 1 -15.13 11.20 -15.29
CA MET A 1 -14.19 10.07 -15.26
C MET A 1 -14.89 8.98 -14.48
N ALA A 2 -14.77 7.70 -14.84
CA ALA A 2 -15.50 6.66 -14.13
C ALA A 2 -15.03 6.65 -12.68
N ASP A 3 -15.93 6.97 -11.74
CA ASP A 3 -15.71 6.82 -10.31
C ASP A 3 -15.25 5.37 -10.07
N ARG A 4 -13.93 5.16 -9.93
CA ARG A 4 -13.41 3.84 -9.55
C ARG A 4 -13.84 3.63 -8.12
N GLU A 5 -14.55 2.54 -7.86
CA GLU A 5 -14.97 2.24 -6.49
C GLU A 5 -13.72 2.10 -5.61
N PRO A 6 -13.60 2.85 -4.49
CA PRO A 6 -12.39 2.87 -3.67
C PRO A 6 -11.95 1.47 -3.23
N GLU A 7 -12.90 0.59 -2.91
CA GLU A 7 -12.64 -0.83 -2.62
C GLU A 7 -11.90 -1.54 -3.77
N THR A 8 -12.32 -1.31 -5.01
CA THR A 8 -11.71 -1.95 -6.19
C THR A 8 -10.29 -1.45 -6.38
N VAL A 9 -10.05 -0.15 -6.22
CA VAL A 9 -8.70 0.42 -6.34
C VAL A 9 -7.77 -0.11 -5.26
N VAL A 10 -8.24 -0.22 -4.01
CA VAL A 10 -7.44 -0.79 -2.92
C VAL A 10 -7.12 -2.27 -3.14
N ARG A 11 -8.07 -3.06 -3.66
CA ARG A 11 -7.79 -4.46 -4.02
C ARG A 11 -6.80 -4.58 -5.18
N GLU A 12 -6.96 -3.74 -6.20
CA GLU A 12 -6.03 -3.64 -7.34
C GLU A 12 -4.63 -3.21 -6.87
N TYR A 13 -4.55 -2.36 -5.85
CA TYR A 13 -3.29 -1.99 -5.21
C TYR A 13 -2.58 -3.21 -4.60
N TYR A 14 -3.23 -4.02 -3.75
CA TYR A 14 -2.56 -5.21 -3.17
C TYR A 14 -2.20 -6.25 -4.24
N ASP A 15 -3.07 -6.46 -5.23
CA ASP A 15 -2.80 -7.37 -6.36
C ASP A 15 -1.56 -6.92 -7.15
N THR A 16 -1.45 -5.63 -7.47
CA THR A 16 -0.29 -5.08 -8.18
C THR A 16 0.99 -5.07 -7.33
N VAL A 17 0.89 -4.92 -6.00
CA VAL A 17 2.03 -5.10 -5.09
C VAL A 17 2.54 -6.54 -5.14
N ASP A 18 1.63 -7.51 -5.00
CA ASP A 18 1.96 -8.93 -4.89
C ASP A 18 2.44 -9.53 -6.23
N ASP A 19 1.93 -9.06 -7.38
CA ASP A 19 2.40 -9.41 -8.72
C ASP A 19 3.62 -8.59 -9.19
N GLU A 20 4.20 -7.75 -8.33
CA GLU A 20 5.37 -6.90 -8.63
C GLU A 20 5.16 -5.95 -9.84
N ARG A 21 3.90 -5.55 -10.10
CA ARG A 21 3.50 -4.66 -11.20
C ARG A 21 3.58 -3.19 -10.80
N TYR A 22 4.80 -2.73 -10.52
CA TYR A 22 5.04 -1.40 -9.93
C TYR A 22 4.60 -0.23 -10.81
N ASP A 23 4.67 -0.34 -12.14
CA ASP A 23 4.20 0.73 -13.03
C ASP A 23 2.66 0.86 -13.01
N ASP A 24 1.92 -0.25 -12.92
CA ASP A 24 0.46 -0.25 -12.75
C ASP A 24 0.08 0.27 -11.36
N LEU A 25 0.83 -0.13 -10.33
CA LEU A 25 0.62 0.31 -8.95
C LEU A 25 0.72 1.82 -8.80
N VAL A 26 1.78 2.44 -9.34
CA VAL A 26 2.02 3.89 -9.22
C VAL A 26 0.95 4.70 -9.96
N ALA A 27 0.29 4.11 -10.97
CA ALA A 27 -0.82 4.74 -11.67
C ALA A 27 -2.12 4.81 -10.85
N LEU A 28 -2.22 4.10 -9.71
CA LEU A 28 -3.39 4.14 -8.81
C LEU A 28 -3.35 5.31 -7.82
N PHE A 29 -2.16 5.85 -7.55
CA PHE A 29 -1.95 6.94 -6.61
C PHE A 29 -2.09 8.29 -7.31
N ALA A 30 -2.39 9.38 -6.61
CA ALA A 30 -2.36 10.75 -7.17
C ALA A 30 -0.92 11.23 -7.41
N GLU A 31 -0.69 12.23 -8.27
CA GLU A 31 0.66 12.75 -8.55
C GLU A 31 1.37 13.25 -7.29
N ASP A 32 0.63 13.93 -6.41
CA ASP A 32 1.07 14.48 -5.12
C ASP A 32 0.80 13.52 -3.94
N VAL A 33 0.79 12.21 -4.18
CA VAL A 33 0.52 11.19 -3.15
C VAL A 33 1.41 11.36 -1.91
N ARG A 34 0.84 11.17 -0.73
CA ARG A 34 1.62 11.02 0.52
C ARG A 34 1.49 9.62 1.07
N TYR A 35 2.63 8.95 1.21
CA TYR A 35 2.70 7.58 1.68
C TYR A 35 3.47 7.53 2.99
N GLU A 36 2.74 7.35 4.09
CA GLU A 36 3.24 7.39 5.47
C GLU A 36 3.40 5.97 6.01
N ARG A 37 4.58 5.71 6.57
CA ARG A 37 4.95 4.41 7.14
C ARG A 37 5.45 4.55 8.57
N PRO A 38 5.25 3.53 9.41
CA PRO A 38 5.76 3.55 10.77
C PRO A 38 7.30 3.50 10.74
N GLY A 39 7.94 4.32 11.56
CA GLY A 39 9.40 4.33 11.71
C GLY A 39 10.20 4.97 10.56
N GLN A 40 9.56 5.40 9.46
CA GLN A 40 10.23 5.99 8.29
C GLN A 40 9.61 7.33 7.87
N GLY A 41 10.33 8.08 7.03
CA GLY A 41 9.82 9.32 6.44
C GLY A 41 8.63 9.06 5.51
N ALA A 42 7.73 10.05 5.40
CA ALA A 42 6.69 10.02 4.40
C ALA A 42 7.32 10.13 3.00
N ILE A 43 6.86 9.29 2.07
CA ILE A 43 7.21 9.41 0.66
C ILE A 43 6.23 10.40 0.03
N GLU A 44 6.75 11.39 -0.70
CA GLU A 44 5.96 12.42 -1.35
C GLU A 44 6.05 12.30 -2.88
N GLY A 45 4.91 12.03 -3.50
CA GLY A 45 4.75 11.95 -4.94
C GLY A 45 5.02 10.59 -5.57
N ARG A 46 4.45 10.40 -6.78
CA ARG A 46 4.54 9.13 -7.53
C ARG A 46 5.96 8.72 -7.86
N ALA A 47 6.86 9.68 -8.10
CA ALA A 47 8.23 9.41 -8.49
C ALA A 47 9.02 8.75 -7.36
N GLU A 48 8.96 9.30 -6.15
CA GLU A 48 9.60 8.73 -4.96
C GLU A 48 8.95 7.40 -4.57
N LEU A 49 7.62 7.28 -4.73
CA LEU A 49 6.92 6.02 -4.49
C LEU A 49 7.43 4.90 -5.42
N ARG A 50 7.64 5.21 -6.70
CA ARG A 50 8.17 4.26 -7.67
C ARG A 50 9.58 3.82 -7.32
N GLU A 51 10.45 4.77 -6.95
CA GLU A 51 11.83 4.48 -6.53
C GLU A 51 11.84 3.55 -5.31
N PHE A 52 10.98 3.80 -4.33
CA PHE A 52 10.84 2.96 -3.15
C PHE A 52 10.48 1.50 -3.50
N TYR A 53 9.49 1.27 -4.36
CA TYR A 53 9.08 -0.08 -4.74
C TYR A 53 10.12 -0.82 -5.60
N LEU A 54 10.95 -0.09 -6.36
CA LEU A 54 11.96 -0.67 -7.25
C LEU A 54 13.29 -0.96 -6.55
N GLU A 55 13.73 -0.10 -5.64
CA GLU A 55 15.11 -0.13 -5.13
C GLU A 55 15.21 -0.39 -3.64
N GLU A 56 14.17 -0.08 -2.86
CA GLU A 56 14.27 -0.04 -1.40
C GLU A 56 13.46 -1.12 -0.68
N ARG A 57 12.66 -1.92 -1.37
CA ARG A 57 11.79 -2.90 -0.70
C ARG A 57 12.64 -4.00 -0.04
N PRO A 58 12.70 -4.08 1.31
CA PRO A 58 13.53 -5.07 2.01
C PRO A 58 12.87 -6.45 2.10
N LEU A 59 11.66 -6.60 1.52
CA LEU A 59 10.79 -7.77 1.63
C LEU A 59 10.63 -8.43 0.27
N GLU A 60 11.11 -9.68 0.20
CA GLU A 60 11.01 -10.57 -0.97
C GLU A 60 9.81 -11.50 -0.78
N GLU A 61 9.15 -11.91 -1.88
CA GLU A 61 8.05 -12.88 -1.85
C GLU A 61 6.90 -12.49 -0.89
N GLY A 62 6.63 -11.19 -0.78
CA GLY A 62 5.61 -10.66 0.12
C GLY A 62 4.20 -10.78 -0.45
N SER A 63 3.29 -11.45 0.27
CA SER A 63 1.86 -11.51 -0.05
C SER A 63 1.01 -10.86 1.04
N HIS A 64 0.02 -10.08 0.61
CA HIS A 64 -0.94 -9.41 1.47
C HIS A 64 -2.28 -10.15 1.48
N GLU A 65 -2.67 -10.67 2.63
CA GLU A 65 -4.02 -11.19 2.84
C GLU A 65 -4.89 -10.11 3.47
N VAL A 66 -5.94 -9.67 2.77
CA VAL A 66 -6.90 -8.69 3.27
C VAL A 66 -7.97 -9.40 4.09
N ASP A 67 -7.92 -9.25 5.41
CA ASP A 67 -8.90 -9.80 6.36
C ASP A 67 -10.20 -9.00 6.37
N ASP A 68 -10.11 -7.67 6.36
CA ASP A 68 -11.24 -6.76 6.49
C ASP A 68 -11.00 -5.48 5.69
N LEU A 69 -12.04 -4.99 5.01
CA LEU A 69 -11.99 -3.76 4.23
C LEU A 69 -13.26 -2.96 4.52
N VAL A 70 -13.06 -1.73 4.99
CA VAL A 70 -14.13 -0.81 5.37
C VAL A 70 -14.01 0.45 4.53
N VAL A 71 -15.04 0.69 3.70
CA VAL A 71 -15.15 1.92 2.91
C VAL A 71 -16.05 2.93 3.61
N GLN A 72 -15.57 4.15 3.77
CA GLN A 72 -16.32 5.27 4.29
C GLN A 72 -16.08 6.52 3.43
N GLY A 73 -17.01 6.81 2.51
CA GLY A 73 -16.86 7.92 1.58
C GLY A 73 -15.59 7.74 0.73
N ASP A 74 -14.69 8.70 0.82
CA ASP A 74 -13.40 8.71 0.11
C ASP A 74 -12.26 8.06 0.91
N THR A 75 -12.56 7.38 2.01
CA THR A 75 -11.55 6.69 2.83
C THR A 75 -11.80 5.19 2.84
N VAL A 76 -10.72 4.41 2.68
CA VAL A 76 -10.74 2.95 2.80
C VAL A 76 -9.76 2.51 3.87
N ALA A 77 -10.29 1.92 4.93
CA ALA A 77 -9.50 1.25 5.95
C ALA A 77 -9.39 -0.24 5.61
N VAL A 78 -8.18 -0.76 5.67
CA VAL A 78 -7.86 -2.16 5.40
C VAL A 78 -7.21 -2.72 6.64
N ARG A 79 -7.61 -3.92 7.03
CA ARG A 79 -6.86 -4.73 7.97
C ARG A 79 -6.49 -6.02 7.27
N GLY A 80 -5.24 -6.43 7.42
CA GLY A 80 -4.75 -7.64 6.81
C GLY A 80 -3.58 -8.25 7.55
N THR A 81 -3.13 -9.36 7.01
CA THR A 81 -1.91 -10.04 7.43
C THR A 81 -0.94 -10.04 6.25
N PHE A 82 0.26 -9.53 6.49
CA PHE A 82 1.35 -9.63 5.54
C PHE A 82 2.19 -10.86 5.87
N THR A 83 2.53 -11.62 4.85
CA THR A 83 3.47 -12.72 4.92
C THR A 83 4.55 -12.53 3.87
N GLY A 84 5.80 -12.77 4.19
CA GLY A 84 6.87 -12.63 3.21
C GLY A 84 8.19 -13.09 3.77
N ARG A 85 9.27 -12.77 3.07
CA ARG A 85 10.62 -13.15 3.48
C ARG A 85 11.49 -11.92 3.68
N GLN A 86 12.18 -11.87 4.81
CA GLN A 86 13.15 -10.83 5.14
C GLN A 86 14.48 -11.48 5.49
N GLY A 87 15.54 -11.20 4.75
CA GLY A 87 16.88 -11.73 5.05
C GLY A 87 16.97 -13.27 5.05
N GLY A 88 16.06 -13.95 4.36
CA GLY A 88 15.99 -15.41 4.32
C GLY A 88 15.05 -16.06 5.35
N GLU A 89 14.43 -15.28 6.25
CA GLU A 89 13.48 -15.74 7.28
C GLU A 89 12.03 -15.42 6.89
N ASP A 90 11.13 -16.37 7.13
CA ASP A 90 9.69 -16.17 6.95
C ASP A 90 9.16 -15.22 8.04
N VAL A 91 8.58 -14.10 7.62
CA VAL A 91 7.97 -13.11 8.50
C VAL A 91 6.47 -13.04 8.22
N ALA A 92 5.70 -12.97 9.30
CA ALA A 92 4.28 -12.69 9.26
C ALA A 92 3.93 -11.64 10.31
N PHE A 93 3.15 -10.64 9.93
CA PHE A 93 2.66 -9.61 10.85
C PHE A 93 1.33 -9.04 10.38
N ALA A 94 0.53 -8.56 11.34
CA ALA A 94 -0.71 -7.85 11.03
C ALA A 94 -0.41 -6.40 10.63
N PHE A 95 -1.18 -5.90 9.68
CA PHE A 95 -1.15 -4.51 9.25
C PHE A 95 -2.56 -3.91 9.20
N ALA A 96 -2.60 -2.59 9.32
CA ALA A 96 -3.77 -1.77 9.07
C ALA A 96 -3.36 -0.59 8.19
N ASP A 97 -3.97 -0.48 7.01
CA ASP A 97 -3.72 0.60 6.07
C ASP A 97 -4.95 1.48 5.93
N PHE A 98 -4.75 2.79 5.83
CA PHE A 98 -5.82 3.74 5.51
C PHE A 98 -5.46 4.43 4.20
N HIS A 99 -6.36 4.38 3.23
CA HIS A 99 -6.23 4.99 1.92
C HIS A 99 -7.25 6.12 1.82
N GLU A 100 -6.80 7.34 1.61
CA GLU A 100 -7.65 8.48 1.31
C GLU A 100 -7.60 8.75 -0.20
N PHE A 101 -8.78 8.92 -0.80
CA PHE A 101 -8.95 9.12 -2.21
C PHE A 101 -9.29 10.57 -2.52
N GLU A 102 -8.73 11.09 -3.62
CA GLU A 102 -9.11 12.36 -4.23
C GLU A 102 -9.28 12.12 -5.73
N ASP A 103 -10.38 12.58 -6.32
CA ASP A 103 -10.69 12.41 -7.76
C ASP A 103 -10.65 10.95 -8.29
N GLY A 104 -10.79 9.96 -7.40
CA GLY A 104 -10.75 8.52 -7.73
C GLY A 104 -9.34 7.91 -7.72
N GLU A 105 -8.34 8.63 -7.23
CA GLU A 105 -6.94 8.20 -7.08
C GLU A 105 -6.55 8.23 -5.59
N ILE A 106 -5.58 7.39 -5.18
CA ILE A 106 -5.12 7.37 -3.79
C ILE A 106 -4.22 8.58 -3.55
N ALA A 107 -4.72 9.57 -2.81
CA ALA A 107 -3.98 10.78 -2.48
C ALA A 107 -3.14 10.62 -1.22
N ARG A 108 -3.61 9.85 -0.24
CA ARG A 108 -2.84 9.59 0.99
C ARG A 108 -2.97 8.15 1.43
N ARG A 109 -1.89 7.63 2.00
CA ARG A 109 -1.86 6.30 2.59
C ARG A 109 -1.14 6.33 3.92
N TYR A 110 -1.77 5.75 4.93
CA TYR A 110 -1.19 5.52 6.25
C TYR A 110 -1.06 4.02 6.45
N SER A 111 0.15 3.53 6.71
CA SER A 111 0.35 2.15 7.16
C SER A 111 0.61 2.10 8.66
N PHE A 112 -0.01 1.15 9.33
CA PHE A 112 0.27 0.76 10.69
C PHE A 112 0.58 -0.73 10.71
N THR A 113 1.69 -1.12 11.30
CA THR A 113 2.12 -2.52 11.37
C THR A 113 2.33 -2.89 12.82
N ASP A 114 2.08 -4.15 13.17
CA ASP A 114 2.30 -4.66 14.54
C ASP A 114 3.80 -4.64 14.95
N ARG A 115 4.71 -4.49 13.99
CA ARG A 115 6.15 -4.32 14.22
C ARG A 115 6.57 -2.86 14.10
N ASP A 116 7.36 -2.40 15.06
CA ASP A 116 8.02 -1.08 15.08
C ASP A 116 9.10 -0.93 13.99
N GLU A 117 9.60 -2.06 13.46
CA GLU A 117 10.64 -2.10 12.41
C GLU A 117 10.19 -3.09 11.32
N VAL A 118 10.01 -2.58 10.09
CA VAL A 118 9.78 -3.36 8.84
C VAL A 118 10.90 -3.11 7.85
#